data_AF-A0A4V1SUL8-F1
#
_entry.id   AF-A0A4V1SUL8-F1
#
_cell.length_a   1.000
_cell.length_b   1.000
_cell.length_c   1.000
_cell.angle_alpha   90.00
_cell.angle_beta   90.00
_cell.angle_gamma   90.00
#
_symmetry.space_group_name_H-M   'P 1'
#
loop_
_entity.id
_entity.type
_entity.pdbx_description
1 polymer ?
#
loop_
_entity_poly.entity_id
_entity_poly.type
_entity_poly.pdbx_seq_one_letter_code
_entity_poly.pdbx_strand_id
1 'polypeptide(L)' 'MATKLPEAPRVGMVSLGCPKNLVDSERILTKLRSDGYAMSPDYAGADVV' A
#
# COMPACT_ATOMS: atom_id res chain seq x y z
N MET A 1 -5.33 -30.97 1.16
CA MET A 1 -4.48 -29.84 1.57
C MET A 1 -4.77 -28.68 0.62
N ALA A 2 -5.43 -27.62 1.09
CA ALA A 2 -5.64 -26.44 0.27
C ALA A 2 -4.32 -25.67 0.17
N THR A 3 -3.82 -25.46 -1.03
CA THR A 3 -2.66 -24.62 -1.32
C THR A 3 -2.99 -23.17 -0.96
N LYS A 4 -2.26 -22.61 0.02
CA LYS A 4 -2.39 -21.19 0.39
C LYS A 4 -1.78 -20.37 -0.74
N LEU A 5 -2.62 -19.64 -1.49
CA LEU A 5 -2.15 -18.65 -2.45
C LEU A 5 -1.33 -17.59 -1.70
N PRO A 6 -0.20 -17.11 -2.25
CA PRO A 6 0.56 -16.04 -1.60
C PRO A 6 -0.36 -14.83 -1.44
N GLU A 7 -0.48 -14.35 -0.20
CA GLU A 7 -1.26 -13.14 0.09
C GLU A 7 -0.57 -11.95 -0.60
N ALA A 8 -1.38 -11.05 -1.17
CA ALA A 8 -0.84 -9.85 -1.78
C ALA A 8 -0.05 -9.04 -0.73
N PRO A 9 1.20 -8.62 -1.03
CA PRO A 9 2.01 -7.86 -0.09
C PRO A 9 1.30 -6.55 0.27
N ARG A 10 1.35 -6.22 1.56
CA ARG A 10 0.68 -5.06 2.15
C ARG A 10 1.63 -3.87 2.14
N VAL A 11 1.19 -2.78 1.52
CA VAL A 11 1.95 -1.53 1.44
C VAL A 11 1.39 -0.52 2.44
N GLY A 12 2.26 0.06 3.26
CA GLY A 12 2.00 1.25 4.06
C GLY A 12 2.53 2.48 3.34
N MET A 13 1.88 3.63 3.49
CA MET A 13 2.34 4.89 2.88
C MET A 13 2.49 5.99 3.92
N VAL A 14 3.66 6.61 3.97
CA VAL A 14 3.94 7.78 4.82
C VAL A 14 3.82 9.05 3.97
N SER A 15 2.91 9.95 4.33
CA SER A 15 2.94 11.32 3.80
C SER A 15 3.70 12.24 4.76
N LEU A 16 4.82 12.81 4.30
CA LEU A 16 5.66 13.72 5.10
C LEU A 16 5.10 15.17 5.19
N GLY A 17 3.81 15.37 4.87
CA GLY A 17 3.10 16.62 5.15
C GLY A 17 3.31 17.76 4.16
N CYS A 18 3.88 17.51 2.98
CA CYS A 18 3.95 18.53 1.94
C CYS A 18 2.64 18.54 1.13
N PRO A 19 1.88 19.66 1.07
CA PRO A 19 0.62 19.72 0.32
C PRO A 19 0.79 19.45 -1.18
N LYS A 20 2.00 19.64 -1.72
CA LYS A 20 2.33 19.29 -3.12
C LYS A 20 2.29 17.79 -3.40
N ASN A 21 2.40 16.94 -2.37
CA ASN A 21 2.51 15.49 -2.53
C ASN A 21 1.19 14.77 -2.25
N LEU A 22 0.12 15.49 -1.90
CA LEU A 22 -1.16 14.87 -1.55
C LEU A 22 -1.77 14.15 -2.75
N VAL A 23 -1.87 14.85 -3.88
CA VAL A 23 -2.41 14.30 -5.13
C VAL A 23 -1.53 13.17 -5.67
N ASP A 24 -0.21 13.29 -5.48
CA ASP A 24 0.73 12.26 -5.93
C ASP A 24 0.60 10.99 -5.09
N SER A 25 0.36 11.14 -3.78
CA SER A 25 0.08 10.03 -2.87
C SER A 25 -1.19 9.27 -3.27
N GLU A 26 -2.27 9.99 -3.60
CA GLU A 26 -3.52 9.37 -4.06
C GLU A 26 -3.33 8.59 -5.38
N ARG A 27 -2.51 9.13 -6.30
CA ARG A 27 -2.17 8.45 -7.56
C ARG A 27 -1.37 7.17 -7.33
N ILE A 28 -0.36 7.22 -6.45
CA ILE A 28 0.47 6.07 -6.08
C ILE A 28 -0.41 4.98 -5.45
N LEU A 29 -1.29 5.33 -4.50
CA LEU A 29 -2.18 4.38 -3.85
C LEU A 29 -3.15 3.72 -4.85
N THR A 30 -3.68 4.49 -5.80
CA THR A 30 -4.56 3.98 -6.84
C THR A 30 -3.84 2.99 -7.76
N LYS A 31 -2.59 3.31 -8.13
CA LYS A 31 -1.77 2.44 -8.97
C LYS A 31 -1.43 1.12 -8.27
N LEU A 32 -0.99 1.19 -7.02
CA LEU A 32 -0.68 0.01 -6.21
C LEU A 32 -1.91 -0.89 -6.01
N ARG A 33 -3.09 -0.30 -5.78
CA ARG A 33 -4.35 -1.08 -5.70
C ARG A 33 -4.68 -1.76 -7.04
N SER A 34 -4.47 -1.08 -8.16
CA SER A 34 -4.69 -1.65 -9.49
C SER A 34 -3.71 -2.77 -9.83
N ASP A 35 -2.49 -2.70 -9.30
CA ASP A 35 -1.45 -3.72 -9.49
C ASP A 35 -1.63 -4.92 -8.54
N GLY A 36 -2.67 -4.89 -7.69
CA GLY A 36 -3.08 -6.02 -6.85
C GLY A 36 -2.48 -6.03 -5.44
N TYR A 37 -1.83 -4.94 -5.02
CA TYR A 37 -1.27 -4.81 -3.67
C TYR A 37 -2.38 -4.56 -2.63
N ALA A 38 -2.18 -5.11 -1.44
CA ALA A 38 -3.00 -4.81 -0.28
C ALA A 38 -2.51 -3.53 0.40
N MET A 39 -3.40 -2.78 1.06
CA MET A 39 -3.03 -1.58 1.81
C MET A 39 -3.06 -1.88 3.30
N SER A 40 -2.00 -1.49 4.01
CA SER A 40 -1.99 -1.52 5.47
C SER A 40 -2.33 -0.15 6.05
N PRO A 41 -3.27 -0.05 7.01
CA PRO A 41 -3.54 1.20 7.73
C PRO A 41 -2.42 1.59 8.69
N ASP A 42 -1.55 0.63 9.06
CA ASP A 42 -0.50 0.80 10.07
C ASP A 42 0.84 0.26 9.58
N TYR A 43 1.95 0.85 10.03
CA TYR A 43 3.30 0.39 9.70
C TYR A 43 3.58 -1.03 10.19
N ALA A 44 3.07 -1.39 11.36
CA ALA A 44 3.29 -2.72 11.95
C ALA A 44 2.62 -3.85 11.15
N GLY A 45 1.63 -3.52 10.33
CA GLY A 45 0.90 -4.47 9.47
C GLY A 45 1.34 -4.45 8.01
N ALA A 46 2.29 -3.57 7.65
CA ALA A 46 2.80 -3.42 6.28
C ALA A 46 4.03 -4.31 6.07
N ASP A 47 4.07 -4.99 4.92
CA ASP A 47 5.25 -5.72 4.46
C ASP A 47 6.29 -4.76 3.86
N VAL A 48 5.83 -3.61 3.34
CA VAL A 48 6.65 -2.56 2.70
C VAL A 48 6.11 -1.18 3.11
N VAL A 49 7.01 -0.23 3.41
CA VAL A 49 6.71 1.16 3.80
C VAL A 49 7.54 2.13 2.98
#